data_AF-A0A317Z7M9-F1
#
_entry.id   AF-A0A317Z7M9-F1
#
_cell.length_a   1.000
_cell.length_b   1.000
_cell.length_c   1.000
_cell.angle_alpha   90.00
_cell.angle_beta   90.00
_cell.angle_gamma   90.00
#
_symmetry.space_group_name_H-M   'P 1'
#
loop_
_entity.id
_entity.type
_entity.pdbx_description
1 polymer ?
#
loop_
_entity_poly.entity_id
_entity_poly.type
_entity_poly.pdbx_seq_one_letter_code
_entity_poly.pdbx_strand_id
1 'polypeptide(L)'
;MKRFLLSLQHLLAMYAGAILVPIIVGTSLNFTPEQIAYLVTVDIFMCGVATFLQVYRGIGIGLPVVLGCTFTAVSPMILIGQTKGIDVLYGSLFLSGLLVIAIAPFFASLVKLFPPVVTGSVVTIIGITLMPVAMNYMAGGQGAKDYGDPKHIL
;
A
#
# COMPACT_ATOMS: atom_id res chain seq x y z
N MET A 1 -1.52 26.49 -15.06
CA MET A 1 -2.80 25.78 -14.82
C MET A 1 -2.78 24.31 -15.24
N LYS A 2 -2.44 23.95 -16.48
CA LYS A 2 -2.45 22.54 -16.95
C LYS A 2 -1.66 21.56 -16.06
N ARG A 3 -0.44 21.93 -15.64
CA ARG A 3 0.40 21.09 -14.76
C ARG A 3 -0.25 20.82 -13.40
N PHE A 4 -0.89 21.83 -12.81
CA PHE A 4 -1.59 21.71 -11.53
C PHE A 4 -2.77 20.73 -11.65
N LEU A 5 -3.57 20.83 -12.71
CA LEU A 5 -4.69 19.92 -12.96
C LEU A 5 -4.21 18.47 -13.17
N LEU A 6 -3.12 18.27 -13.91
CA LEU A 6 -2.50 16.96 -14.10
C LEU A 6 -1.97 16.37 -12.79
N SER A 7 -1.29 17.18 -11.97
CA SER A 7 -0.82 16.76 -10.65
C SER A 7 -1.98 16.40 -9.73
N LEU A 8 -3.08 17.15 -9.76
CA LEU A 8 -4.28 16.84 -8.99
C LEU A 8 -4.94 15.54 -9.46
N GLN A 9 -5.07 15.32 -10.77
CA GLN A 9 -5.57 14.05 -11.30
C GLN A 9 -4.70 12.87 -10.89
N HIS A 10 -3.39 13.03 -10.89
CA HIS A 10 -2.46 11.97 -10.50
C HIS A 10 -2.55 11.66 -9.00
N LEU A 11 -2.70 12.69 -8.17
CA LEU A 11 -2.95 12.54 -6.73
C LEU A 11 -4.26 11.78 -6.47
N LEU A 12 -5.36 12.20 -7.12
CA LEU A 12 -6.67 11.57 -6.96
C LEU A 12 -6.68 10.12 -7.45
N ALA A 13 -5.96 9.83 -8.55
CA ALA A 13 -5.81 8.48 -9.06
C ALA A 13 -5.05 7.56 -8.09
N MET A 14 -3.99 8.08 -7.46
CA MET A 14 -3.21 7.33 -6.46
C MET A 14 -3.98 7.16 -5.15
N TYR A 15 -4.74 8.18 -4.72
CA TYR A 15 -5.45 8.22 -3.45
C TYR A 15 -6.34 6.99 -3.23
N ALA A 16 -7.12 6.60 -4.24
CA ALA A 16 -8.04 5.47 -4.15
C ALA A 16 -7.34 4.14 -3.79
N GLY A 17 -6.10 3.93 -4.26
CA GLY A 17 -5.33 2.74 -3.94
C GLY A 17 -4.55 2.86 -2.63
N ALA A 18 -3.97 4.04 -2.37
CA ALA A 18 -3.06 4.24 -1.24
C ALA A 18 -3.75 4.10 0.12
N ILE A 19 -4.95 4.69 0.29
CA ILE A 19 -5.65 4.69 1.58
C ILE A 19 -6.13 3.30 2.03
N LEU A 20 -6.28 2.36 1.10
CA LEU A 20 -6.83 1.04 1.42
C LEU A 20 -5.90 0.26 2.35
N VAL A 21 -4.60 0.30 2.11
CA VAL A 21 -3.61 -0.43 2.92
C VAL A 21 -3.67 -0.06 4.41
N PRO A 22 -3.55 1.23 4.82
CA PRO A 22 -3.62 1.60 6.23
C PRO A 22 -5.00 1.32 6.84
N ILE A 23 -6.09 1.43 6.08
CA ILE A 23 -7.43 1.09 6.58
C ILE A 23 -7.55 -0.42 6.83
N ILE A 24 -7.12 -1.28 5.89
CA ILE A 24 -7.17 -2.74 6.03
C ILE A 24 -6.34 -3.19 7.24
N VAL A 25 -5.11 -2.68 7.37
CA VAL A 25 -4.22 -3.04 8.48
C VAL A 25 -4.78 -2.50 9.80
N GLY A 26 -5.20 -1.24 9.86
CA GLY A 26 -5.74 -0.62 11.07
C GLY A 26 -7.02 -1.28 11.57
N THR A 27 -7.96 -1.59 10.67
CA THR A 27 -9.20 -2.32 11.02
C THR A 27 -8.90 -3.74 11.50
N SER A 28 -7.97 -4.45 10.87
CA SER A 28 -7.58 -5.82 11.25
C SER A 28 -6.83 -5.88 12.59
N LEU A 29 -6.25 -4.77 13.03
CA LEU A 29 -5.54 -4.61 14.31
C LEU A 29 -6.40 -3.91 15.38
N ASN A 30 -7.70 -3.69 15.11
CA ASN A 30 -8.66 -3.03 16.01
C ASN A 30 -8.27 -1.61 16.44
N PHE A 31 -7.68 -0.83 15.53
CA PHE A 31 -7.38 0.59 15.78
C PHE A 31 -8.67 1.41 15.84
N THR A 32 -8.65 2.50 16.61
CA THR A 32 -9.77 3.44 16.64
C THR A 32 -9.89 4.19 15.31
N PRO A 33 -11.08 4.72 14.95
CA PRO A 33 -11.24 5.54 13.75
C PRO A 33 -10.27 6.72 13.67
N GLU A 34 -9.96 7.33 14.82
CA GLU A 34 -8.99 8.42 14.94
C GLU A 34 -7.56 7.96 14.61
N GLN A 35 -7.15 6.79 15.09
CA GLN A 35 -5.84 6.20 14.77
C GLN A 35 -5.73 5.81 13.30
N ILE A 36 -6.81 5.29 12.70
CA ILE A 36 -6.84 4.96 11.26
C ILE A 36 -6.71 6.25 10.43
N ALA A 37 -7.45 7.31 10.78
CA ALA A 37 -7.34 8.61 10.10
C ALA A 37 -5.93 9.21 10.23
N TYR A 38 -5.31 9.08 11.39
CA TYR A 38 -3.92 9.45 11.60
C TYR A 38 -2.98 8.64 10.70
N LEU A 39 -3.15 7.31 10.64
CA LEU A 39 -2.33 6.42 9.82
C LEU A 39 -2.45 6.73 8.32
N VAL A 40 -3.65 7.00 7.82
CA VAL A 40 -3.90 7.44 6.43
C VAL A 40 -3.21 8.78 6.14
N THR A 41 -3.25 9.72 7.07
CA THR A 41 -2.61 11.03 6.90
C THR A 41 -1.09 10.90 6.83
N VAL A 42 -0.50 10.09 7.70
CA VAL A 42 0.94 9.79 7.70
C VAL A 42 1.34 9.04 6.43
N ASP A 43 0.53 8.09 5.98
CA ASP A 43 0.77 7.34 4.75
C ASP A 43 0.85 8.26 3.52
N ILE A 44 -0.18 9.09 3.29
CA ILE A 44 -0.21 10.01 2.15
C ILE A 44 0.96 10.99 2.20
N PHE A 45 1.29 11.50 3.39
CA PHE A 45 2.44 12.38 3.57
C PHE A 45 3.75 11.69 3.20
N MET A 46 3.99 10.48 3.71
CA MET A 46 5.21 9.71 3.43
C MET A 46 5.29 9.26 1.97
N CYS A 47 4.16 8.93 1.34
CA CYS A 47 4.09 8.65 -0.10
C CYS A 47 4.52 9.86 -0.94
N GLY A 48 4.12 11.07 -0.53
CA GLY A 48 4.59 12.31 -1.14
C GLY A 48 6.10 12.48 -0.99
N VAL A 49 6.63 12.32 0.22
CA VAL A 49 8.09 12.39 0.50
C VAL A 49 8.86 11.36 -0.32
N ALA A 50 8.39 10.11 -0.36
CA ALA A 50 9.00 9.03 -1.13
C ALA A 50 9.00 9.34 -2.64
N THR A 51 7.90 9.88 -3.16
CA THR A 51 7.80 10.29 -4.57
C THR A 51 8.78 11.42 -4.89
N PHE A 52 8.95 12.41 -4.01
CA PHE A 52 9.98 13.45 -4.19
C PHE A 52 11.39 12.87 -4.19
N LEU A 53 11.66 11.92 -3.29
CA LEU A 53 12.95 11.22 -3.23
C LEU A 53 13.22 10.42 -4.50
N GLN A 54 12.19 9.79 -5.07
CA GLN A 54 12.27 8.97 -6.29
C GLN A 54 12.65 9.79 -7.53
N VAL A 55 12.20 11.05 -7.59
CA VAL A 55 12.48 11.97 -8.70
C VAL A 55 13.94 12.44 -8.68
N TYR A 56 14.64 12.38 -7.54
CA TYR A 56 16.03 12.77 -7.45
C TYR A 56 16.97 11.64 -7.90
N ARG A 57 17.76 11.86 -8.96
CA ARG A 57 18.66 10.86 -9.57
C ARG A 57 19.77 10.30 -8.66
N GLY A 58 20.07 10.94 -7.54
CA GLY A 58 21.07 10.42 -6.58
C GLY A 58 20.53 9.32 -5.66
N ILE A 59 19.21 9.28 -5.43
CA ILE A 59 18.56 8.36 -4.47
C ILE A 59 17.50 7.50 -5.16
N GLY A 60 16.80 8.04 -6.16
CA GLY A 60 15.83 7.36 -6.99
C GLY A 60 16.22 7.27 -8.46
N ILE A 61 15.27 6.84 -9.29
CA ILE A 61 15.49 6.56 -10.71
C ILE A 61 15.40 7.82 -11.61
N GLY A 62 15.06 8.99 -11.06
CA GLY A 62 14.97 10.23 -11.82
C GLY A 62 13.75 10.35 -12.73
N LEU A 63 12.70 9.56 -12.47
CA LEU A 63 11.44 9.56 -13.21
C LEU A 63 10.27 9.92 -12.28
N PRO A 64 9.21 10.57 -12.80
CA PRO A 64 8.02 10.91 -12.04
C PRO A 64 7.14 9.68 -11.81
N VAL A 65 7.61 8.76 -10.97
CA VAL A 65 6.87 7.56 -10.55
C VAL A 65 6.33 7.79 -9.15
N VAL A 66 5.00 7.80 -9.02
CA VAL A 66 4.34 7.93 -7.72
C VAL A 66 4.53 6.64 -6.93
N LEU A 67 5.04 6.79 -5.71
CA LEU A 67 5.22 5.70 -4.77
C LEU A 67 4.06 5.68 -3.79
N GLY A 68 3.53 4.49 -3.53
CA GLY A 68 2.45 4.25 -2.57
C GLY A 68 2.73 3.03 -1.70
N CYS A 69 1.89 2.83 -0.68
CA CYS A 69 1.92 1.60 0.10
C CYS A 69 1.64 0.35 -0.74
N THR A 70 2.42 -0.71 -0.53
CA THR A 70 2.25 -1.98 -1.24
C THR A 70 1.27 -2.89 -0.54
N PHE A 71 0.41 -3.55 -1.33
CA PHE A 71 -0.49 -4.58 -0.83
C PHE A 71 0.20 -5.90 -0.50
N THR A 72 1.42 -6.13 -1.02
CA THR A 72 2.16 -7.38 -0.81
C THR A 72 2.54 -7.62 0.66
N ALA A 73 2.67 -6.54 1.44
CA ALA A 73 3.06 -6.61 2.84
C ALA A 73 1.86 -6.66 3.81
N VAL A 74 0.62 -6.51 3.33
CA VAL A 74 -0.56 -6.42 4.21
C VAL A 74 -0.76 -7.68 5.05
N SER A 75 -0.76 -8.85 4.42
CA SER A 75 -0.95 -10.14 5.12
C SER A 75 0.09 -10.39 6.21
N PRO A 76 1.42 -10.27 5.95
CA PRO A 76 2.41 -10.45 7.02
C PRO A 76 2.35 -9.34 8.08
N MET A 77 2.00 -8.09 7.73
CA MET A 77 1.83 -7.01 8.70
C MET A 77 0.71 -7.33 9.71
N ILE A 78 -0.45 -7.78 9.23
CA ILE A 78 -1.59 -8.16 10.08
C ILE A 78 -1.18 -9.32 11.00
N LEU A 79 -0.54 -10.34 10.44
CA LEU A 79 -0.11 -11.51 11.21
C LEU A 79 0.85 -11.14 12.34
N ILE A 80 1.87 -10.31 12.05
CA ILE A 80 2.84 -9.87 13.06
C ILE A 80 2.15 -8.99 14.11
N GLY A 81 1.30 -8.05 13.69
CA GLY A 81 0.58 -7.17 14.61
C GLY A 81 -0.33 -7.94 15.56
N GLN A 82 -0.99 -9.01 15.11
CA GLN A 82 -1.87 -9.85 15.94
C GLN A 82 -1.09 -10.80 16.87
N THR A 83 0.06 -11.33 16.43
CA THR A 83 0.79 -12.37 17.19
C THR A 83 1.87 -11.81 18.10
N LYS A 84 2.54 -10.73 17.70
CA LYS A 84 3.73 -10.15 18.35
C LYS A 84 3.50 -8.74 18.88
N GLY A 85 2.39 -8.10 18.50
CA GLY A 85 2.04 -6.75 18.89
C GLY A 85 2.52 -5.67 17.92
N ILE A 86 2.06 -4.45 18.17
CA ILE A 86 2.24 -3.29 17.29
C ILE A 86 3.67 -2.75 17.31
N ASP A 87 4.35 -2.82 18.46
CA ASP A 87 5.73 -2.35 18.60
C ASP A 87 6.69 -3.19 17.73
N VAL A 88 6.48 -4.50 17.72
CA VAL A 88 7.24 -5.43 16.88
C VAL A 88 6.91 -5.22 15.41
N LEU A 89 5.66 -4.90 15.06
CA LEU A 89 5.26 -4.56 13.70
C LEU A 89 6.03 -3.34 13.18
N TYR A 90 6.00 -2.21 13.89
CA TYR A 90 6.72 -1.01 13.47
C TYR A 90 8.24 -1.20 13.41
N GLY A 91 8.82 -1.91 14.38
CA GLY A 91 10.25 -2.27 14.36
C GLY A 91 10.61 -3.14 13.16
N SER A 92 9.76 -4.12 12.83
CA SER A 92 9.96 -5.01 11.68
C SER A 92 9.87 -4.24 10.35
N LEU A 93 8.93 -3.31 10.23
CA LEU A 93 8.79 -2.44 9.04
C LEU A 93 10.04 -1.57 8.84
N PHE A 94 10.52 -0.95 9.91
CA PHE A 94 11.71 -0.10 9.85
C PHE A 94 12.96 -0.91 9.46
N LEU A 95 13.17 -2.05 10.11
CA LEU A 95 14.30 -2.93 9.81
C LEU A 95 14.21 -3.51 8.38
N SER A 96 13.01 -3.90 7.94
CA SER A 96 12.79 -4.37 6.57
C SER A 96 13.15 -3.30 5.54
N GLY A 97 12.76 -2.03 5.77
CA GLY A 97 13.12 -0.93 4.89
C GLY A 97 14.65 -0.75 4.75
N LEU A 98 15.36 -0.80 5.87
CA LEU A 98 16.82 -0.71 5.88
C LEU A 98 17.49 -1.88 5.16
N LEU A 99 16.99 -3.11 5.38
CA LEU A 99 17.49 -4.31 4.72
C LEU A 99 17.24 -4.24 3.20
N VAL A 100 16.08 -3.77 2.76
CA VAL A 100 15.77 -3.59 1.34
C VAL A 100 16.75 -2.63 0.68
N ILE A 101 17.08 -1.51 1.32
CA ILE A 101 18.08 -0.57 0.81
C ILE A 101 19.46 -1.24 0.68
N ALA A 102 19.85 -2.04 1.67
CA ALA A 102 21.14 -2.74 1.66
C ALA A 102 21.24 -3.81 0.56
N ILE A 103 20.17 -4.58 0.31
CA ILE A 103 20.15 -5.65 -0.69
C ILE A 103 19.76 -5.19 -2.10
N ALA A 104 19.22 -3.97 -2.25
CA ALA A 104 18.77 -3.41 -3.51
C ALA A 104 19.77 -3.57 -4.68
N PRO A 105 21.08 -3.26 -4.56
CA PRO A 105 22.00 -3.38 -5.69
C PRO A 105 22.23 -4.83 -6.14
N PHE A 106 22.21 -5.78 -5.20
CA PHE A 106 22.31 -7.20 -5.51
C PHE A 106 21.05 -7.69 -6.21
N PHE A 107 19.87 -7.31 -5.69
CA PHE A 107 18.59 -7.71 -6.24
C PHE A 107 18.35 -7.15 -7.64
N ALA A 108 18.83 -5.93 -7.93
CA ALA A 108 18.77 -5.32 -9.26
C ALA A 108 19.49 -6.15 -10.33
N SER A 109 20.55 -6.88 -9.97
CA SER A 109 21.22 -7.82 -10.87
C SER A 109 20.36 -9.07 -11.14
N LEU A 110 19.68 -9.55 -10.09
CA LEU A 110 18.86 -10.77 -10.10
C LEU A 110 17.53 -10.60 -10.86
N VAL A 111 16.97 -9.38 -10.90
CA VAL A 111 15.73 -9.08 -11.64
C VAL A 111 15.83 -9.46 -13.13
N LYS A 112 17.03 -9.48 -13.71
CA LYS A 112 17.27 -9.93 -15.09
C LYS A 112 16.91 -11.41 -15.33
N LEU A 113 16.82 -12.22 -14.27
CA LEU A 113 16.45 -13.63 -14.33
C LEU A 113 14.93 -13.85 -14.35
N PHE A 114 14.14 -12.83 -14.04
CA PHE A 114 12.69 -12.92 -14.00
C PHE A 114 12.09 -12.37 -15.30
N PRO A 115 11.68 -13.24 -16.26
CA PRO A 115 11.10 -12.78 -17.50
C PRO A 115 9.75 -12.07 -17.25
N PRO A 116 9.28 -11.24 -18.18
CA PRO A 116 8.06 -10.45 -18.02
C PRO A 116 6.81 -11.28 -17.66
N VAL A 117 6.75 -12.55 -18.07
CA VAL A 117 5.66 -13.47 -17.71
C VAL A 117 5.59 -13.71 -16.20
N VAL A 118 6.72 -13.82 -15.49
CA VAL A 118 6.74 -14.06 -14.04
C VAL A 118 6.28 -12.82 -13.30
N THR A 119 6.85 -11.67 -13.64
CA THR A 119 6.49 -10.38 -13.03
C THR A 119 5.02 -10.06 -13.27
N GLY A 120 4.52 -10.28 -14.49
CA GLY A 120 3.11 -10.10 -14.84
C GLY A 120 2.18 -11.02 -14.03
N SER A 121 2.49 -12.32 -13.97
CA SER A 121 1.69 -13.27 -13.18
C SER A 121 1.63 -12.91 -11.70
N VAL A 122 2.75 -12.48 -11.10
CA VAL A 122 2.78 -12.05 -9.69
C VAL A 122 1.87 -10.83 -9.48
N VAL A 123 1.94 -9.84 -10.36
CA VAL A 123 1.06 -8.66 -10.28
C VAL A 123 -0.41 -9.04 -10.43
N THR A 124 -0.75 -9.96 -11.35
CA THR A 124 -2.12 -10.47 -11.49
C THR A 124 -2.60 -11.19 -10.23
N ILE A 125 -1.76 -12.02 -9.62
CA ILE A 125 -2.10 -12.71 -8.37
C ILE A 125 -2.36 -11.70 -7.25
N ILE A 126 -1.51 -10.66 -7.10
CA ILE A 126 -1.73 -9.59 -6.12
C ILE A 126 -3.11 -8.96 -6.32
N GLY A 127 -3.47 -8.62 -7.56
CA GLY A 127 -4.80 -8.08 -7.88
C GLY A 127 -5.96 -9.02 -7.51
N ILE A 128 -5.85 -10.31 -7.85
CA ILE A 128 -6.88 -11.32 -7.53
C ILE A 128 -7.02 -11.49 -6.01
N THR A 129 -5.91 -11.49 -5.26
CA THR A 129 -5.96 -11.63 -3.79
C THR A 129 -6.62 -10.43 -3.09
N LEU A 130 -6.72 -9.28 -3.76
CA LEU A 130 -7.39 -8.08 -3.25
C LEU A 130 -8.87 -8.01 -3.62
N MET A 131 -9.35 -8.81 -4.58
CA MET A 131 -10.78 -8.85 -4.94
C MET A 131 -11.68 -9.14 -3.75
N PRO A 132 -11.40 -10.12 -2.87
CA PRO A 132 -12.23 -10.36 -1.68
C PRO A 132 -12.29 -9.15 -0.77
N VAL A 133 -11.19 -8.42 -0.60
CA VAL A 133 -11.15 -7.22 0.22
C VAL A 133 -12.05 -6.15 -0.38
N ALA A 134 -11.92 -5.87 -1.68
CA ALA A 134 -12.77 -4.91 -2.37
C ALA A 134 -14.27 -5.29 -2.29
N MET A 135 -14.61 -6.56 -2.48
CA MET A 135 -16.00 -7.05 -2.36
C MET A 135 -16.55 -6.87 -0.94
N ASN A 136 -15.74 -7.13 0.09
CA ASN A 136 -16.16 -6.90 1.48
C ASN A 136 -16.46 -5.42 1.75
N TYR A 137 -15.66 -4.50 1.18
CA TYR A 137 -15.94 -3.06 1.29
C TYR A 137 -17.18 -2.65 0.51
N MET A 138 -17.39 -3.18 -0.70
CA MET A 138 -18.61 -2.93 -1.48
C MET A 138 -19.87 -3.48 -0.81
N ALA A 139 -19.76 -4.60 -0.09
CA ALA A 139 -20.85 -5.18 0.65
C ALA A 139 -21.20 -4.42 1.95
N GLY A 140 -20.54 -3.30 2.27
CA GLY A 140 -20.81 -2.50 3.47
C GLY A 140 -19.80 -2.69 4.61
N GLY A 141 -18.75 -3.50 4.41
CA GLY A 141 -17.67 -3.73 5.37
C GLY A 141 -17.87 -4.98 6.25
N GLN A 142 -16.77 -5.67 6.60
CA GLN A 142 -16.85 -6.85 7.47
C GLN A 142 -17.48 -6.50 8.81
N GLY A 143 -18.58 -7.17 9.16
CA GLY A 143 -19.30 -6.97 10.43
C GLY A 143 -20.42 -5.92 10.39
N ALA A 144 -20.72 -5.33 9.23
CA ALA A 144 -21.89 -4.46 9.08
C ALA A 144 -23.21 -5.26 9.22
N LYS A 145 -24.20 -4.69 9.92
CA LYS A 145 -25.54 -5.28 10.04
C LYS A 145 -26.27 -5.38 8.69
N ASP A 146 -25.83 -4.56 7.74
CA ASP A 146 -26.43 -4.38 6.42
C ASP A 146 -25.51 -4.98 5.33
N TYR A 147 -24.71 -5.99 5.71
CA TYR A 147 -23.75 -6.64 4.81
C TYR A 147 -24.48 -7.25 3.61
N GLY A 148 -24.17 -6.75 2.41
CA GLY A 148 -24.80 -7.19 1.17
C GLY A 148 -26.14 -6.53 0.84
N ASP A 149 -26.51 -5.41 1.50
CA ASP A 149 -27.71 -4.65 1.13
C ASP A 149 -27.60 -4.14 -0.33
N PRO A 150 -28.63 -4.33 -1.18
CA PRO A 150 -28.66 -3.82 -2.55
C PRO A 150 -28.34 -2.31 -2.66
N LYS A 151 -28.58 -1.51 -1.62
CA LYS A 151 -28.24 -0.07 -1.57
C LYS A 151 -26.74 0.23 -1.49
N HIS A 152 -25.92 -0.73 -1.06
CA HIS A 152 -24.46 -0.59 -1.02
C HIS A 152 -23.78 -1.12 -2.30
N ILE A 153 -24.50 -1.92 -3.09
CA ILE A 153 -23.96 -2.65 -4.25
C ILE A 153 -24.40 -2.03 -5.60
N LEU A 154 -25.53 -1.32 -5.64
CA LEU A 154 -26.03 -0.52 -6.79
C LEU A 154 -25.62 0.95 -6.69
#